data_AF-A0A957KBY7-F1
#
_entry.id   AF-A0A957KBY7-F1
#
_cell.length_a   1.000
_cell.length_b   1.000
_cell.length_c   1.000
_cell.angle_alpha   90.00
_cell.angle_beta   90.00
_cell.angle_gamma   90.00
#
_symmetry.space_group_name_H-M   'P 1'
#
loop_
_entity.id
_entity.type
_entity.pdbx_description
1 polymer ?
#
loop_
_entity_poly.entity_id
_entity_poly.type
_entity_poly.pdbx_seq_one_letter_code
_entity_poly.pdbx_strand_id
1 'polypeptide(L)'
;MDEKQPHKRNTPDELRQKMSEWRRANPEATLTEIELMVEAELARVRQELVEEMVQEEATAPAAVPDCPECGAAMVKNGQRQRQLQSKEGQTIQLKRQQWRCLACGTTLFPPG
;
A
#
# COMPACT_ATOMS: atom_id res chain seq x y z
N MET A 1 12.87 -6.05 -15.85
CA MET A 1 11.43 -6.34 -16.05
C MET A 1 11.01 -7.05 -14.79
N ASP A 2 10.64 -6.28 -13.77
CA ASP A 2 10.30 -6.81 -12.46
C ASP A 2 8.86 -7.32 -12.52
N GLU A 3 8.76 -8.63 -12.71
CA GLU A 3 7.52 -9.39 -12.68
C GLU A 3 7.01 -9.38 -11.24
N LYS A 4 6.15 -8.40 -10.90
CA LYS A 4 5.44 -8.37 -9.62
C LYS A 4 4.56 -9.61 -9.54
N GLN A 5 5.01 -10.61 -8.77
CA GLN A 5 4.22 -11.79 -8.48
C GLN A 5 2.89 -11.36 -7.85
N PRO A 6 1.76 -11.94 -8.27
CA PRO A 6 0.47 -11.61 -7.69
C PRO A 6 0.48 -12.08 -6.22
N HIS A 7 0.32 -11.13 -5.29
CA HIS A 7 0.04 -11.42 -3.89
C HIS A 7 -1.26 -12.22 -3.84
N LYS A 8 -1.16 -13.51 -3.49
CA LYS A 8 -2.29 -14.43 -3.46
C LYS A 8 -3.14 -14.08 -2.24
N ARG A 9 -4.25 -13.38 -2.47
CA ARG A 9 -5.22 -13.01 -1.43
C ARG A 9 -5.71 -14.26 -0.71
N ASN A 10 -5.56 -14.29 0.60
CA ASN A 10 -6.27 -15.26 1.43
C ASN A 10 -7.60 -14.65 1.86
N THR A 11 -8.68 -15.37 1.65
CA THR A 11 -9.98 -15.03 2.22
C THR A 11 -9.93 -15.09 3.75
N PRO A 12 -10.81 -14.37 4.46
CA PRO A 12 -10.90 -14.46 5.92
C PRO A 12 -11.06 -15.91 6.42
N ASP A 13 -11.73 -16.76 5.64
CA ASP A 13 -11.94 -18.17 5.96
C ASP A 13 -10.66 -19.00 5.78
N GLU A 14 -9.89 -18.77 4.72
CA GLU A 14 -8.58 -19.42 4.52
C GLU A 14 -7.59 -19.03 5.63
N LEU A 15 -7.60 -17.77 6.09
CA LEU A 15 -6.77 -17.33 7.20
C LEU A 15 -7.12 -18.06 8.50
N ARG A 16 -8.43 -18.16 8.81
CA ARG A 16 -8.93 -18.90 9.97
C ARG A 16 -8.57 -20.37 9.90
N GLN A 17 -8.69 -20.99 8.71
CA GLN A 17 -8.30 -22.37 8.50
C GLN A 17 -6.80 -22.57 8.76
N LYS A 18 -5.95 -21.71 8.21
CA LYS A 18 -4.50 -21.76 8.41
C LYS A 18 -4.10 -21.63 9.88
N MET A 19 -4.73 -20.70 10.62
CA MET A 19 -4.51 -20.53 12.06
C MET A 19 -4.95 -21.76 12.86
N SER A 20 -6.08 -22.37 12.48
CA SER A 20 -6.60 -23.61 13.09
C SER A 20 -5.67 -24.80 12.84
N GLU A 21 -5.17 -24.96 11.63
CA GLU A 21 -4.19 -25.98 11.25
C GLU A 21 -2.88 -25.81 12.02
N TRP A 22 -2.38 -24.56 12.11
CA TRP A 22 -1.20 -24.26 12.92
C TRP A 22 -1.42 -24.61 14.39
N ARG A 23 -2.57 -24.25 14.99
CA ARG A 23 -2.85 -24.59 16.38
C ARG A 23 -2.92 -26.10 16.62
N ARG A 24 -3.44 -26.86 15.65
CA ARG A 24 -3.48 -28.33 15.71
C ARG A 24 -2.09 -28.94 15.64
N ALA A 25 -1.20 -28.36 14.83
CA ALA A 25 0.20 -28.79 14.73
C ALA A 25 1.04 -28.37 15.94
N ASN A 26 0.61 -27.35 16.70
CA ASN A 26 1.33 -26.80 17.86
C ASN A 26 0.44 -26.83 19.12
N PRO A 27 0.11 -28.03 19.64
CA PRO A 27 -0.80 -28.17 20.78
C PRO A 27 -0.26 -27.55 22.08
N GLU A 28 1.06 -27.55 22.25
CA GLU A 28 1.75 -27.02 23.42
C GLU A 28 2.11 -25.53 23.30
N ALA A 29 1.77 -24.87 22.18
CA ALA A 29 2.09 -23.46 21.99
C ALA A 29 1.52 -22.62 23.13
N THR A 30 2.40 -21.81 23.70
CA THR A 30 2.11 -20.81 24.73
C THR A 30 1.24 -19.69 24.16
N LEU A 31 0.61 -18.91 25.06
CA LEU A 31 -0.16 -17.73 24.64
C LEU A 31 0.65 -16.79 23.75
N THR A 32 1.91 -16.53 24.13
CA THR A 32 2.80 -15.65 23.37
C THR A 32 3.09 -16.18 21.96
N GLU A 33 3.29 -17.49 21.79
CA GLU A 33 3.51 -18.07 20.46
C GLU A 33 2.25 -18.01 19.59
N ILE A 34 1.07 -18.17 20.19
CA ILE A 34 -0.21 -18.00 19.49
C ILE A 34 -0.33 -16.54 19.02
N GLU A 35 -0.08 -15.57 19.89
CA GLU A 35 -0.14 -14.14 19.56
C GLU A 35 0.84 -13.78 18.44
N LEU A 36 2.09 -14.25 18.50
CA LEU A 36 3.09 -14.00 17.47
C LEU A 36 2.70 -14.58 16.11
N MET A 37 2.13 -15.79 16.08
CA MET A 37 1.63 -16.39 14.85
C MET A 37 0.48 -15.56 14.28
N VAL A 38 -0.48 -15.17 15.11
CA VAL A 38 -1.64 -14.36 14.67
C VAL A 38 -1.18 -13.00 14.13
N GLU A 39 -0.28 -12.32 14.83
CA GLU A 39 0.28 -11.04 14.42
C GLU A 39 1.00 -11.15 13.06
N ALA A 40 1.80 -12.20 12.86
CA ALA A 40 2.51 -12.43 11.61
C ALA A 40 1.56 -12.63 10.42
N GLU A 41 0.43 -13.31 10.63
CA GLU A 41 -0.58 -13.51 9.60
C GLU A 41 -1.38 -12.23 9.30
N LEU A 42 -1.75 -11.46 10.34
CA LEU A 42 -2.44 -10.18 10.18
C LEU A 42 -1.56 -9.12 9.52
N ALA A 43 -0.25 -9.11 9.81
CA ALA A 43 0.69 -8.20 9.17
C ALA A 43 0.71 -8.36 7.63
N ARG A 44 0.60 -9.60 7.14
CA ARG A 44 0.51 -9.90 5.70
C ARG A 44 -0.78 -9.37 5.09
N VAL A 45 -1.92 -9.68 5.71
CA VAL A 45 -3.23 -9.21 5.22
C VAL A 45 -3.30 -7.69 5.21
N ARG A 46 -2.79 -7.04 6.26
CA ARG A 46 -2.70 -5.59 6.33
C ARG A 46 -1.86 -5.02 5.20
N GLN A 47 -0.70 -5.62 4.90
CA GLN A 47 0.14 -5.19 3.78
C GLN A 47 -0.64 -5.25 2.47
N GLU A 48 -1.29 -6.37 2.18
CA GLU A 48 -2.07 -6.56 0.95
C GLU A 48 -3.18 -5.51 0.81
N LEU A 49 -3.92 -5.26 1.89
CA LEU A 49 -4.99 -4.26 1.90
C LEU A 49 -4.47 -2.83 1.69
N VAL A 50 -3.36 -2.47 2.35
CA VAL A 50 -2.74 -1.15 2.18
C VAL A 50 -2.23 -0.99 0.75
N GLU A 51 -1.54 -1.99 0.21
CA GLU A 51 -1.05 -1.93 -1.17
C GLU A 51 -2.18 -1.78 -2.18
N GLU A 52 -3.30 -2.49 -2.00
CA GLU A 52 -4.49 -2.37 -2.83
C GLU A 52 -5.08 -0.96 -2.78
N MET A 53 -5.39 -0.45 -1.60
CA MET A 53 -6.01 0.87 -1.45
C MET A 53 -5.14 1.97 -2.06
N VAL A 54 -3.83 1.88 -1.87
CA VAL A 54 -2.90 2.90 -2.40
C VAL A 54 -2.71 2.76 -3.92
N GLN A 55 -2.85 1.55 -4.48
CA GLN A 55 -2.86 1.31 -5.93
C GLN A 55 -4.17 1.75 -6.60
N GLU A 56 -5.32 1.49 -5.99
CA GLU A 56 -6.63 1.95 -6.50
C GLU A 56 -6.66 3.47 -6.64
N GLU A 57 -6.20 4.19 -5.61
CA GLU A 57 -6.01 5.64 -5.66
C GLU A 57 -5.06 6.09 -6.78
N ALA A 58 -4.02 5.30 -7.11
CA ALA A 58 -3.07 5.63 -8.17
C ALA A 58 -3.70 5.52 -9.58
N THR A 59 -4.73 4.68 -9.74
CA THR A 59 -5.45 4.48 -11.01
C THR A 59 -6.68 5.38 -11.20
N ALA A 60 -7.21 5.99 -10.13
CA ALA A 60 -8.31 6.94 -10.26
C ALA A 60 -7.87 8.18 -11.08
N PRO A 61 -8.71 8.70 -12.00
CA PRO A 61 -8.41 9.93 -12.71
C PRO A 61 -8.40 11.08 -11.69
N ALA A 62 -7.21 11.46 -11.23
CA ALA A 62 -7.03 12.61 -10.36
C ALA A 62 -7.58 13.85 -11.11
N ALA A 63 -8.59 14.50 -10.51
CA ALA A 63 -9.00 15.83 -10.94
C ALA A 63 -7.76 16.74 -10.98
N VAL A 64 -7.69 17.63 -11.98
CA VAL A 64 -6.55 18.54 -12.11
C VAL A 64 -6.47 19.37 -10.82
N PRO A 65 -5.37 19.24 -10.04
CA PRO A 65 -5.25 19.96 -8.78
C PRO A 65 -4.87 21.42 -9.04
N ASP A 66 -5.31 22.30 -8.15
CA ASP A 66 -4.79 23.66 -8.07
C ASP A 66 -3.44 23.67 -7.33
N CYS A 67 -2.59 24.62 -7.68
CA CYS A 67 -1.27 24.74 -7.06
C CYS A 67 -1.40 25.17 -5.59
N PRO A 68 -0.77 24.46 -4.63
CA PRO A 68 -0.87 24.82 -3.22
C PRO A 68 -0.18 26.15 -2.88
N GLU A 69 0.71 26.64 -3.73
CA GLU A 69 1.47 27.89 -3.50
C GLU A 69 0.77 29.13 -4.09
N CYS A 70 0.12 29.00 -5.25
CA CYS A 70 -0.43 30.16 -5.98
C CYS A 70 -1.88 29.99 -6.47
N GLY A 71 -2.49 28.83 -6.23
CA GLY A 71 -3.88 28.54 -6.62
C GLY A 71 -4.13 28.33 -8.11
N ALA A 72 -3.10 28.44 -8.97
CA ALA A 72 -3.28 28.22 -10.41
C ALA A 72 -3.43 26.73 -10.76
N ALA A 73 -4.29 26.42 -11.74
CA ALA A 73 -4.47 25.07 -12.27
C ALA A 73 -3.15 24.46 -12.73
N MET A 74 -2.87 23.22 -12.30
CA MET A 74 -1.63 22.53 -12.64
C MET A 74 -1.74 21.75 -13.96
N VAL A 75 -0.60 21.42 -14.57
CA VAL A 75 -0.53 20.58 -15.77
C VAL A 75 0.18 19.26 -15.50
N LYS A 76 -0.15 18.23 -16.29
CA LYS A 76 0.50 16.92 -16.21
C LYS A 76 2.01 17.06 -16.50
N ASN A 77 2.83 16.48 -15.63
CA ASN A 77 4.30 16.47 -15.72
C ASN A 77 4.85 15.03 -15.70
N GLY A 78 4.26 14.14 -16.50
CA GLY A 78 4.65 12.73 -16.57
C GLY A 78 4.33 11.91 -15.30
N GLN A 79 4.60 10.61 -15.36
CA GLN A 79 4.44 9.73 -14.20
C GLN A 79 5.77 9.61 -13.45
N ARG A 80 5.71 9.63 -12.12
CA ARG A 80 6.86 9.42 -11.24
C ARG A 80 6.60 8.24 -10.32
N GLN A 81 7.69 7.52 -10.02
CA GLN A 81 7.71 6.44 -9.05
C GLN A 81 8.36 6.93 -7.75
N ARG A 82 7.75 6.63 -6.61
CA ARG A 82 8.28 6.89 -5.27
C ARG A 82 8.24 5.61 -4.43
N GLN A 83 9.20 5.48 -3.53
CA GLN A 83 9.23 4.45 -2.51
C GLN A 83 8.87 5.10 -1.18
N LEU A 84 7.86 4.57 -0.50
CA LEU A 84 7.41 5.05 0.80
C LEU A 84 7.57 3.93 1.83
N GLN A 85 7.89 4.28 3.08
CA GLN A 85 7.88 3.33 4.17
C GLN A 85 6.47 3.31 4.79
N SER A 86 5.90 2.11 4.91
CA SER A 86 4.70 1.88 5.69
C SER A 86 5.02 2.00 7.18
N LYS A 87 3.99 2.11 8.01
CA LYS A 87 4.13 2.16 9.48
C LYS A 87 4.90 0.95 10.05
N GLU A 88 4.82 -0.20 9.39
CA GLU A 88 5.50 -1.43 9.81
C GLU A 88 6.91 -1.57 9.17
N GLY A 89 7.44 -0.50 8.58
CA GLY A 89 8.77 -0.46 7.95
C GLY A 89 8.85 -1.11 6.57
N GLN A 90 7.73 -1.54 5.99
CA GLN A 90 7.70 -2.14 4.66
C GLN A 90 7.81 -1.07 3.57
N THR A 91 8.45 -1.38 2.45
CA THR A 91 8.59 -0.44 1.34
C THR A 91 7.47 -0.61 0.32
N ILE A 92 6.65 0.42 0.15
CA ILE A 92 5.57 0.47 -0.84
C ILE A 92 6.04 1.32 -2.03
N GLN A 93 5.85 0.80 -3.25
CA GLN A 93 6.22 1.49 -4.48
C GLN A 93 5.00 2.12 -5.16
N LEU A 94 4.95 3.45 -5.24
CA LEU A 94 3.85 4.20 -5.84
C LEU A 94 4.27 4.82 -7.17
N LYS A 95 3.51 4.54 -8.23
CA LYS A 95 3.67 5.20 -9.53
C LYS A 95 2.44 6.05 -9.80
N ARG A 96 2.58 7.38 -9.74
CA ARG A 96 1.47 8.34 -9.87
C ARG A 96 1.80 9.47 -10.84
N GLN A 97 0.76 10.14 -11.34
CA GLN A 97 0.88 11.34 -12.17
C GLN A 97 1.48 12.48 -11.33
N GLN A 98 2.59 13.05 -11.79
CA GLN A 98 3.16 14.26 -11.21
C GLN A 98 2.53 15.48 -11.90
N TRP A 99 2.34 16.56 -11.15
CA TRP A 99 1.78 17.81 -11.63
C TRP A 99 2.80 18.93 -11.51
N ARG A 100 2.77 19.89 -12.44
CA ARG A 100 3.62 21.08 -12.40
C ARG A 100 2.77 22.32 -12.61
N CYS A 101 2.99 23.36 -11.82
CA CYS A 101 2.41 24.67 -12.04
C CYS A 101 3.29 25.46 -13.03
N LEU A 102 2.68 26.01 -14.07
CA LEU A 102 3.39 26.86 -15.04
C LEU A 102 3.56 28.31 -14.54
N ALA A 103 2.77 28.75 -13.56
CA ALA A 103 2.83 30.10 -13.03
C ALA A 103 4.00 30.29 -12.04
N CYS A 104 4.20 29.36 -11.11
CA CYS A 104 5.25 29.47 -10.08
C CYS A 104 6.33 28.37 -10.15
N GLY A 105 6.15 27.34 -10.99
CA GLY A 105 7.11 26.24 -11.13
C GLY A 105 6.96 25.11 -10.12
N THR A 106 6.09 25.24 -9.10
CA THR A 106 5.88 24.22 -8.07
C THR A 106 5.47 22.88 -8.68
N THR A 107 6.06 21.81 -8.16
CA THR A 107 5.77 20.44 -8.60
C THR A 107 5.05 19.70 -7.49
N LEU A 108 3.90 19.12 -7.79
CA LEU A 108 3.08 18.36 -6.85
C LEU A 108 3.13 16.88 -7.23
N PHE A 109 3.50 16.05 -6.25
CA PHE A 109 3.26 14.62 -6.30
C PHE A 109 2.08 14.35 -5.37
N PRO A 110 0.96 13.78 -5.86
CA PRO A 110 -0.24 13.59 -5.06
C PRO A 110 0.07 12.85 -3.75
N PRO A 111 -0.46 13.32 -2.61
CA PRO A 111 -0.28 12.63 -1.33
C PRO A 111 -0.91 11.25 -1.39
N GLY A 112 -0.17 10.28 -0.88
CA GLY A 112 -0.48 8.87 -0.65
C GLY A 112 0.66 8.30 0.15
#